data_AF-A0A0C2FJ30-F1
#
_entry.id   AF-A0A0C2FJ30-F1
#
_cell.length_a   1.000
_cell.length_b   1.000
_cell.length_c   1.000
_cell.angle_alpha   90.00
_cell.angle_beta   90.00
_cell.angle_gamma   90.00
#
_symmetry.space_group_name_H-M   'P 1'
#
loop_
_entity.id
_entity.type
_entity.pdbx_description
1 polymer ?
#
loop_
_entity_poly.entity_id
_entity_poly.type
_entity_poly.pdbx_seq_one_letter_code
_entity_poly.pdbx_strand_id
1 'polypeptide(L)'
;MGKVFSEIDIKVADPVVTFCETVVETSSLKCFAETPNKKNKITMISEPLEKGLAEDIENEVVQIGWNRRRIGEFFQTKYDWDLLAARSIWAFGPDIAGPNVLLDDTLPSE
;
A
#
# COMPACT_ATOMS: atom_id res chain seq x y z
N MET A 1 -21.50 -26.89 -17.90
CA MET A 1 -21.15 -26.72 -16.48
C MET A 1 -22.21 -25.81 -15.87
N GLY A 2 -23.29 -26.35 -15.28
CA GLY A 2 -24.43 -25.49 -14.90
C GLY A 2 -25.63 -26.16 -14.22
N LYS A 3 -25.45 -27.31 -13.56
CA LYS A 3 -26.58 -27.99 -12.88
C LYS A 3 -26.22 -28.63 -11.53
N VAL A 4 -25.12 -28.19 -10.89
CA VAL A 4 -24.69 -28.78 -9.61
C VAL A 4 -25.36 -28.08 -8.40
N PHE A 5 -25.74 -26.80 -8.54
CA PHE A 5 -26.23 -25.99 -7.41
C PHE A 5 -27.55 -25.24 -7.68
N SER A 6 -28.02 -25.17 -8.92
CA SER A 6 -29.29 -24.50 -9.26
C SER A 6 -29.88 -25.01 -10.57
N GLU A 7 -31.20 -25.00 -10.68
CA GLU A 7 -31.98 -25.40 -11.87
C GLU A 7 -32.51 -24.21 -12.68
N ILE A 8 -32.04 -22.99 -12.42
CA ILE A 8 -32.45 -21.78 -13.15
C ILE A 8 -31.47 -21.44 -14.29
N ASP A 9 -31.97 -20.73 -15.30
CA ASP A 9 -31.14 -20.22 -16.40
C ASP A 9 -30.24 -19.07 -15.92
N ILE A 10 -28.94 -19.19 -16.15
CA ILE A 10 -27.93 -18.17 -15.82
C ILE A 10 -27.45 -17.50 -17.10
N LYS A 11 -27.60 -16.17 -17.18
CA LYS A 11 -26.98 -15.37 -18.23
C LYS A 11 -25.57 -14.97 -17.80
N VAL A 12 -24.58 -15.43 -18.55
CA VAL A 12 -23.17 -15.14 -18.29
C VAL A 12 -22.73 -14.03 -19.24
N ALA A 13 -22.14 -12.96 -18.69
CA ALA A 13 -21.53 -11.90 -19.47
C ALA A 13 -20.16 -12.34 -20.00
N ASP A 14 -19.62 -11.61 -20.98
CA ASP A 14 -18.26 -11.85 -21.47
C ASP A 14 -17.24 -11.69 -20.34
N PRO A 15 -16.25 -12.60 -20.24
CA PRO A 15 -15.25 -12.54 -19.18
C PRO A 15 -14.40 -11.26 -19.30
N VAL A 16 -14.10 -10.66 -18.16
CA VAL A 16 -13.24 -9.46 -18.05
C VAL A 16 -12.08 -9.73 -17.10
N VAL A 17 -11.04 -8.90 -17.19
CA VAL A 17 -9.89 -8.93 -16.28
C VAL A 17 -10.04 -7.89 -15.18
N THR A 18 -9.36 -8.12 -14.07
CA THR A 18 -9.19 -7.14 -12.99
C THR A 18 -8.02 -6.22 -13.31
N PHE A 19 -8.21 -4.93 -13.11
CA PHE A 19 -7.16 -3.93 -13.24
C PHE A 19 -6.64 -3.52 -11.87
N CYS A 20 -5.36 -3.13 -11.83
CA CYS A 20 -4.73 -2.47 -10.68
C CYS A 20 -4.29 -1.06 -11.09
N GLU A 21 -4.14 -0.18 -10.11
CA GLU A 21 -3.72 1.21 -10.30
C GLU A 21 -2.30 1.42 -9.76
N THR A 22 -1.59 2.40 -10.30
CA THR A 22 -0.25 2.76 -9.84
C THR A 22 0.01 4.25 -10.07
N VAL A 23 1.00 4.80 -9.35
CA VAL A 23 1.54 6.14 -9.58
C VAL A 23 2.94 6.01 -10.17
N VAL A 24 3.29 6.90 -11.09
CA VAL A 24 4.60 6.89 -11.77
C VAL A 24 5.51 8.05 -11.33
N GLU A 25 4.94 9.06 -10.68
CA GLU A 25 5.62 10.26 -10.23
C GLU A 25 5.10 10.67 -8.86
N THR A 26 5.93 11.37 -8.08
CA THR A 26 5.52 12.00 -6.82
C THR A 26 4.37 12.97 -7.05
N SER A 27 3.38 12.95 -6.16
CA SER A 27 2.28 13.92 -6.13
C SER A 27 2.78 15.36 -6.15
N SER A 28 2.29 16.16 -7.10
CA SER A 28 2.67 17.58 -7.24
C SER A 28 2.16 18.48 -6.12
N LEU A 29 1.13 18.03 -5.40
CA LEU A 29 0.51 18.74 -4.29
C LEU A 29 0.35 17.79 -3.10
N LYS A 30 0.67 18.29 -1.90
CA LYS A 30 0.32 17.63 -0.64
C LYS A 30 -1.21 17.71 -0.47
N CYS A 31 -1.90 16.60 -0.75
CA CYS A 31 -3.34 16.49 -0.60
C CYS A 31 -3.73 16.53 0.87
N PHE A 32 -4.91 17.06 1.18
CA PHE A 32 -5.43 17.04 2.55
C PHE A 32 -6.92 16.69 2.59
N ALA A 33 -7.33 16.04 3.68
CA ALA A 33 -8.71 15.80 4.02
C ALA A 33 -8.97 16.32 5.43
N GLU A 34 -10.09 17.01 5.63
CA GLU A 34 -10.53 17.51 6.94
C GLU A 34 -11.85 16.84 7.32
N THR A 35 -11.98 16.43 8.58
CA THR A 35 -13.24 15.85 9.07
C THR A 35 -14.35 16.91 9.12
N PRO A 36 -15.64 16.55 8.94
CA PRO A 36 -16.74 17.52 8.93
C PRO A 36 -16.84 18.38 10.20
N ASN A 37 -16.37 17.87 11.34
CA ASN A 37 -16.32 18.59 12.61
C ASN A 37 -15.11 19.54 12.76
N LYS A 38 -14.23 19.60 11.75
CA LYS A 38 -13.02 20.45 11.68
C LYS A 38 -12.00 20.21 12.79
N LYS A 39 -11.95 18.99 13.33
CA LYS A 39 -11.02 18.63 14.41
C LYS A 39 -9.79 17.85 13.92
N ASN A 40 -9.89 17.17 12.79
CA ASN A 40 -8.81 16.37 12.26
C ASN A 40 -8.56 16.75 10.81
N LYS A 41 -7.29 16.93 10.49
CA LYS A 41 -6.80 17.13 9.14
C LYS A 41 -5.69 16.11 8.88
N ILE A 42 -5.82 15.34 7.82
CA ILE A 42 -4.79 14.40 7.36
C ILE A 42 -4.21 14.96 6.08
N THR A 43 -2.89 14.95 5.95
CA THR A 43 -2.18 15.36 4.74
C THR A 43 -1.36 14.19 4.20
N MET A 44 -1.33 14.00 2.89
CA MET A 44 -0.63 12.88 2.26
C MET A 44 -0.04 13.27 0.89
N ILE A 45 1.09 12.67 0.56
CA ILE A 45 1.64 12.59 -0.80
C ILE A 45 1.67 11.11 -1.21
N SER A 46 1.67 10.85 -2.51
CA SER A 46 1.96 9.52 -3.06
C SER A 46 3.19 9.57 -3.93
N GLU A 47 4.00 8.51 -3.86
CA GLU A 47 5.23 8.33 -4.63
C GLU A 47 5.30 6.88 -5.14
N PRO A 48 5.91 6.63 -6.31
CA PRO A 48 6.12 5.27 -6.81
C PRO A 48 7.05 4.49 -5.88
N LEU A 49 6.70 3.23 -5.57
CA LEU A 49 7.60 2.32 -4.86
C LEU A 49 8.83 1.97 -5.73
N GLU A 50 9.94 1.66 -5.09
CA GLU A 50 11.12 1.14 -5.77
C GLU A 50 10.80 -0.17 -6.49
N LYS A 51 11.45 -0.37 -7.64
CA LYS A 51 11.29 -1.58 -8.44
C LYS A 51 11.65 -2.82 -7.63
N GLY A 52 10.75 -3.80 -7.56
CA GLY A 52 10.94 -5.04 -6.81
C GLY A 52 10.33 -5.03 -5.41
N LEU A 53 10.04 -3.85 -4.85
CA LEU A 53 9.52 -3.76 -3.48
C LEU A 53 8.09 -4.28 -3.38
N ALA A 54 7.23 -3.93 -4.34
CA ALA A 54 5.86 -4.45 -4.40
C ALA A 54 5.85 -5.98 -4.45
N GLU A 55 6.69 -6.57 -5.31
CA GLU A 55 6.81 -8.01 -5.46
C GLU A 55 7.36 -8.68 -4.19
N ASP A 56 8.32 -8.06 -3.51
CA ASP A 56 8.83 -8.58 -2.25
C ASP A 56 7.78 -8.59 -1.13
N ILE A 57 6.91 -7.58 -1.08
CA ILE A 57 5.82 -7.53 -0.11
C ILE A 57 4.81 -8.64 -0.40
N GLU A 58 4.37 -8.78 -1.66
CA GLU A 58 3.41 -9.81 -2.07
C GLU A 58 3.96 -11.25 -1.91
N ASN A 59 5.27 -11.43 -2.08
CA ASN A 59 5.94 -12.72 -1.83
C ASN A 59 6.32 -12.94 -0.35
N GLU A 60 5.89 -12.05 0.55
CA GLU A 60 6.17 -12.07 1.99
C GLU A 60 7.67 -12.11 2.35
N VAL A 61 8.54 -11.60 1.47
CA VAL A 61 9.98 -11.44 1.73
C VAL A 61 10.20 -10.43 2.86
N VAL A 62 9.29 -9.45 3.00
CA VAL A 62 9.16 -8.56 4.14
C VAL A 62 7.74 -8.63 4.69
N GLN A 63 7.59 -8.55 6.00
CA GLN A 63 6.29 -8.63 6.66
C GLN A 63 6.15 -7.54 7.72
N ILE A 64 4.98 -6.91 7.77
CA ILE A 64 4.69 -5.83 8.73
C ILE A 64 4.71 -6.30 10.20
N GLY A 65 4.49 -7.61 10.43
CA GLY A 65 4.54 -8.21 11.77
C GLY A 65 5.96 -8.38 12.34
N TRP A 66 7.01 -8.14 11.54
CA TRP A 66 8.37 -8.18 12.05
C TRP A 66 8.65 -7.04 13.01
N ASN A 67 9.66 -7.20 13.86
CA ASN A 67 10.11 -6.09 14.68
C ASN A 67 10.60 -4.93 13.79
N ARG A 68 10.37 -3.68 14.25
CA ARG A 68 10.71 -2.46 13.48
C ARG A 68 12.18 -2.37 13.08
N ARG A 69 13.09 -2.97 13.86
CA ARG A 69 14.51 -2.99 13.54
C ARG A 69 14.78 -3.83 12.29
N ARG A 70 14.21 -5.03 12.22
CA ARG A 70 14.37 -5.95 11.08
C ARG A 70 13.74 -5.37 9.80
N ILE A 71 12.56 -4.75 9.92
CA ILE A 71 11.93 -4.03 8.81
C ILE A 71 12.88 -2.90 8.35
N GLY A 72 13.33 -2.06 9.27
CA GLY A 72 14.25 -0.96 8.98
C GLY A 72 15.54 -1.41 8.28
N GLU A 73 16.15 -2.50 8.75
CA GLU A 73 17.36 -3.08 8.14
C GLU A 73 17.08 -3.61 6.72
N PHE A 74 15.93 -4.23 6.46
CA PHE A 74 15.55 -4.71 5.13
C PHE A 74 15.42 -3.55 4.13
N PHE A 75 14.66 -2.51 4.49
CA PHE A 75 14.44 -1.35 3.62
C PHE A 75 15.73 -0.55 3.37
N GLN A 76 16.58 -0.38 4.38
CA GLN A 76 17.91 0.24 4.19
C GLN A 76 18.81 -0.57 3.27
N THR A 77 18.93 -1.88 3.50
CA THR A 77 19.94 -2.69 2.80
C THR A 77 19.54 -3.03 1.36
N LYS A 78 18.24 -3.21 1.09
CA LYS A 78 17.76 -3.63 -0.23
C LYS A 78 17.29 -2.46 -1.11
N TYR A 79 16.78 -1.39 -0.49
CA TYR A 79 16.11 -0.28 -1.17
C TYR A 79 16.71 1.10 -0.85
N ASP A 80 17.78 1.18 -0.07
CA ASP A 80 18.46 2.43 0.31
C ASP A 80 17.55 3.47 0.98
N TRP A 81 16.48 3.00 1.64
CA TRP A 81 15.63 3.87 2.43
C TRP A 81 16.40 4.44 3.62
N ASP A 82 16.14 5.70 3.97
CA ASP A 82 16.73 6.26 5.17
C ASP A 82 16.13 5.61 6.44
N LEU A 83 16.88 5.71 7.53
CA LEU A 83 16.52 5.08 8.80
C LEU A 83 15.21 5.64 9.40
N LEU A 84 14.87 6.90 9.14
CA LEU A 84 13.65 7.52 9.67
C LEU A 84 12.44 7.02 8.90
N ALA A 85 12.45 7.08 7.56
CA ALA A 85 11.37 6.56 6.71
C ALA A 85 11.13 5.06 6.94
N ALA A 86 12.21 4.26 6.97
CA ALA A 86 12.08 2.81 7.17
C ALA A 86 11.49 2.43 8.55
N ARG A 87 11.63 3.31 9.56
CA ARG A 87 11.05 3.11 10.91
C ARG A 87 9.64 3.67 11.06
N SER A 88 9.22 4.54 10.14
CA SER A 88 7.91 5.17 10.16
C SER A 88 6.87 4.46 9.31
N ILE A 89 7.19 3.28 8.77
CA ILE A 89 6.22 2.38 8.13
C ILE A 89 5.13 1.98 9.13
N TRP A 90 3.87 2.21 8.76
CA TRP A 90 2.70 1.87 9.56
C TRP A 90 2.00 0.61 9.08
N ALA A 91 1.91 0.40 7.76
CA ALA A 91 1.20 -0.72 7.18
C ALA A 91 1.66 -1.04 5.75
N PHE A 92 1.39 -2.28 5.35
CA PHE A 92 1.26 -2.66 3.95
C PHE A 92 -0.23 -2.71 3.57
N GLY A 93 -0.57 -2.58 2.28
CA GLY A 93 -1.96 -2.53 1.85
C GLY A 93 -2.17 -2.96 0.40
N PRO A 94 -3.38 -3.40 0.00
CA PRO A 94 -4.65 -3.27 0.75
C PRO A 94 -4.85 -4.33 1.85
N ASP A 95 -4.12 -5.44 1.81
CA ASP A 95 -4.08 -6.45 2.86
C ASP A 95 -2.71 -6.50 3.54
N ILE A 96 -2.48 -7.52 4.38
CA ILE A 96 -1.28 -7.66 5.21
C ILE A 96 0.02 -7.79 4.37
N ALA A 97 -0.11 -8.25 3.12
CA ALA A 97 0.98 -8.46 2.16
C ALA A 97 0.70 -7.75 0.83
N GLY A 98 -0.05 -6.64 0.86
CA GLY A 98 -0.41 -5.92 -0.35
C GLY A 98 0.67 -4.95 -0.83
N PRO A 99 0.72 -4.64 -2.15
CA PRO A 99 1.81 -3.90 -2.80
C PRO A 99 1.78 -2.37 -2.59
N ASN A 100 1.42 -1.90 -1.39
CA ASN A 100 1.45 -0.49 -1.01
C ASN A 100 2.08 -0.33 0.37
N VAL A 101 2.74 0.79 0.63
CA VAL A 101 3.33 1.10 1.93
C VAL A 101 2.77 2.42 2.45
N LEU A 102 2.27 2.43 3.69
CA LEU A 102 1.88 3.65 4.39
C LEU A 102 3.01 4.05 5.34
N LEU A 103 3.49 5.29 5.21
CA LEU A 103 4.54 5.87 6.06
C LEU A 103 4.03 7.12 6.78
N ASP A 104 4.62 7.39 7.94
CA ASP A 104 4.50 8.66 8.65
C ASP A 104 5.75 9.51 8.43
N ASP A 105 5.61 10.56 7.64
CA ASP A 105 6.66 11.54 7.36
C ASP A 105 6.32 12.90 8.00
N THR A 106 5.72 12.89 9.19
CA THR A 106 5.46 14.13 9.94
C THR A 106 6.73 14.61 10.64
N LEU A 107 7.12 15.86 10.36
CA LEU A 107 8.22 16.50 11.07
C LEU A 107 7.70 17.11 12.38
N PRO A 108 8.48 17.11 13.48
CA PRO A 108 8.06 17.68 14.77
C PRO A 108 7.67 19.17 14.75
N SER A 109 8.04 19.87 13.68
CA SER A 109 7.71 21.28 13.45
C SER A 109 6.44 21.50 12.61
N GLU A 110 5.83 20.43 12.06
CA GLU A 110 4.52 20.46 11.39
C GLU A 110 3.35 20.21 12.36
#